data_AF-A0A418IJY8-F1
#
_entry.id   AF-A0A418IJY8-F1
#
_cell.length_a   1.000
_cell.length_b   1.000
_cell.length_c   1.000
_cell.angle_alpha   90.00
_cell.angle_beta   90.00
_cell.angle_gamma   90.00
#
_symmetry.space_group_name_H-M   'P 1'
#
loop_
_entity.id
_entity.type
_entity.pdbx_description
1 polymer ?
#
loop_
_entity_poly.entity_id
_entity_poly.type
_entity_poly.pdbx_seq_one_letter_code
_entity_poly.pdbx_strand_id
1 'polypeptide(L)'
;INEVPLSQIIINEFNYYKKSKKYKTEIRCLDNAILHTFRFLKRESGYKIPKYLMILQSILNFIYKNKTDCKIDYTYFSTLLESERVKENLMFLIDYGIPTSTLRKIQKNISIELKTKEEIKQRIQQIIKSNNNLTKYEEILLNNI
;
A
#
# COMPACT_ATOMS: atom_id res chain seq x y z
N ILE A 1 -12.50 11.20 -1.79
CA ILE A 1 -12.49 10.31 -2.97
C ILE A 1 -13.12 9.00 -2.52
N ASN A 2 -14.29 8.64 -3.04
CA ASN A 2 -14.93 7.37 -2.69
C ASN A 2 -14.08 6.22 -3.26
N GLU A 3 -13.45 5.43 -2.39
CA GLU A 3 -12.62 4.30 -2.81
C GLU A 3 -13.52 3.25 -3.46
N VAL A 4 -13.23 2.90 -4.72
CA VAL A 4 -13.90 1.78 -5.38
C VAL A 4 -13.49 0.49 -4.66
N PRO A 5 -14.44 -0.33 -4.18
CA PRO A 5 -14.10 -1.59 -3.51
C PRO A 5 -13.28 -2.50 -4.43
N LEU A 6 -12.32 -3.23 -3.86
CA LEU A 6 -11.50 -4.20 -4.60
C LEU A 6 -12.38 -5.24 -5.33
N SER A 7 -13.48 -5.65 -4.71
CA SER A 7 -14.47 -6.54 -5.31
C SER A 7 -15.03 -6.00 -6.63
N GLN A 8 -15.27 -4.69 -6.71
CA GLN A 8 -15.78 -4.07 -7.93
C GLN A 8 -14.73 -4.08 -9.05
N ILE A 9 -13.45 -3.88 -8.72
CA ILE A 9 -12.35 -3.96 -9.69
C ILE A 9 -12.25 -5.37 -10.26
N ILE A 10 -12.32 -6.39 -9.40
CA ILE A 10 -12.31 -7.80 -9.82
C ILE A 10 -13.52 -8.11 -10.72
N ILE A 11 -14.71 -7.63 -10.36
CA ILE A 11 -15.93 -7.82 -11.18
C ILE A 11 -15.78 -7.17 -12.56
N ASN A 12 -15.22 -5.96 -12.63
CA ASN A 12 -14.98 -5.28 -13.89
C ASN A 12 -14.01 -6.07 -14.79
N GLU A 13 -12.92 -6.60 -14.23
CA GLU A 13 -11.95 -7.41 -14.96
C GLU A 13 -12.56 -8.75 -15.42
N PHE A 14 -13.36 -9.39 -14.54
CA PHE A 14 -14.13 -10.59 -14.89
C PHE A 14 -15.09 -10.34 -16.06
N ASN A 15 -15.84 -9.24 -16.02
CA ASN A 15 -16.77 -8.86 -17.08
C ASN A 15 -16.03 -8.60 -18.40
N TYR A 16 -14.85 -7.98 -18.35
CA TYR A 16 -13.99 -7.80 -19.51
C TYR A 16 -13.53 -9.15 -20.10
N TYR A 17 -13.08 -10.10 -19.28
CA TYR A 17 -12.69 -11.44 -19.74
C TYR A 17 -13.85 -12.25 -20.30
N LYS A 18 -15.04 -12.13 -19.71
CA LYS A 18 -16.27 -12.75 -20.22
C LYS A 18 -16.64 -12.17 -21.60
N LYS A 19 -16.64 -10.84 -21.74
CA LYS A 19 -16.97 -10.14 -23.00
C LYS A 19 -15.98 -10.46 -24.12
N SER A 20 -14.69 -10.51 -23.80
CA SER A 20 -13.62 -10.81 -24.75
C SER A 20 -13.47 -12.31 -25.06
N LYS A 21 -14.22 -13.18 -24.38
CA LYS A 21 -14.08 -14.65 -24.45
C LYS A 21 -12.63 -15.12 -24.28
N LYS A 22 -11.86 -14.41 -23.45
CA LYS A 22 -10.43 -14.65 -23.23
C LYS A 22 -10.16 -16.04 -22.63
N TYR A 23 -11.08 -16.54 -21.81
CA TYR A 23 -11.01 -17.88 -21.20
C TYR A 23 -12.26 -18.69 -21.52
N LYS A 24 -12.10 -20.03 -21.52
CA LYS A 24 -13.13 -20.99 -21.94
C LYS A 24 -14.33 -21.11 -20.97
N THR A 25 -14.11 -20.87 -19.67
CA THR A 25 -15.13 -21.06 -18.63
C THR A 25 -15.21 -19.83 -17.75
N GLU A 26 -16.39 -19.57 -17.18
CA GLU A 26 -16.61 -18.43 -16.28
C GLU A 26 -15.74 -18.52 -15.02
N ILE A 27 -15.57 -19.72 -14.46
CA ILE A 27 -14.68 -19.97 -13.33
C ILE A 27 -13.24 -19.52 -13.66
N ARG A 28 -12.72 -19.88 -14.83
CA ARG A 28 -11.39 -19.42 -15.26
C ARG A 28 -11.32 -17.93 -15.48
N CYS A 29 -12.38 -17.29 -15.98
CA CYS A 29 -12.44 -15.83 -16.06
C CYS A 29 -12.31 -15.20 -14.67
N LEU A 30 -13.03 -15.73 -13.67
CA LEU A 30 -13.02 -15.21 -12.31
C LEU A 30 -11.65 -15.42 -11.65
N ASP A 31 -11.10 -16.64 -11.71
CA ASP A 31 -9.79 -16.96 -11.14
C ASP A 31 -8.69 -16.06 -11.71
N ASN A 32 -8.70 -15.85 -13.03
CA ASN A 32 -7.71 -15.00 -13.68
C ASN A 32 -7.95 -13.53 -13.37
N ALA A 33 -9.20 -13.07 -13.23
CA ALA A 33 -9.49 -11.69 -12.83
C ALA A 33 -8.94 -11.41 -11.42
N ILE A 34 -9.23 -12.30 -10.47
CA ILE A 34 -8.69 -12.26 -9.11
C ILE A 34 -7.16 -12.22 -9.16
N LEU A 35 -6.55 -13.21 -9.81
CA LEU A 35 -5.09 -13.32 -9.90
C LEU A 35 -4.46 -12.07 -10.52
N HIS A 36 -5.03 -11.57 -11.62
CA HIS A 36 -4.55 -10.38 -12.31
C HIS A 36 -4.61 -9.16 -11.40
N THR A 37 -5.75 -8.90 -10.76
CA THR A 37 -5.91 -7.75 -9.86
C THR A 37 -4.92 -7.80 -8.69
N PHE A 38 -4.78 -8.94 -8.01
CA PHE A 38 -3.83 -9.07 -6.90
C PHE A 38 -2.37 -8.95 -7.35
N ARG A 39 -2.01 -9.53 -8.51
CA ARG A 39 -0.66 -9.38 -9.08
C ARG A 39 -0.37 -7.92 -9.44
N PHE A 40 -1.34 -7.22 -10.02
CA PHE A 40 -1.21 -5.81 -10.36
C PHE A 40 -0.96 -4.96 -9.11
N LEU A 41 -1.79 -5.12 -8.07
CA LEU A 41 -1.62 -4.39 -6.81
C LEU A 41 -0.24 -4.62 -6.20
N LYS A 42 0.17 -5.88 -6.07
CA LYS A 42 1.44 -6.21 -5.40
C LYS A 42 2.67 -5.81 -6.21
N ARG A 43 2.70 -6.11 -7.52
CA ARG A 43 3.91 -5.97 -8.34
C ARG A 43 3.95 -4.68 -9.13
N GLU A 44 2.86 -4.35 -9.79
CA GLU A 44 2.83 -3.18 -10.68
C GLU A 44 2.70 -1.91 -9.82
N SER A 45 1.66 -1.82 -8.99
CA SER A 45 1.40 -0.67 -8.14
C SER A 45 2.41 -0.52 -7.01
N GLY A 46 2.68 -1.57 -6.24
CA GLY A 46 3.55 -1.51 -5.07
C GLY A 46 5.06 -1.53 -5.33
N TYR A 47 5.52 -1.72 -6.57
CA TYR A 47 6.96 -1.82 -6.85
C TYR A 47 7.38 -1.20 -8.19
N LYS A 48 6.81 -1.66 -9.30
CA LYS A 48 7.28 -1.19 -10.63
C LYS A 48 6.96 0.27 -10.89
N ILE A 49 5.74 0.73 -10.61
CA ILE A 49 5.35 2.13 -10.79
C ILE A 49 6.23 3.06 -9.93
N PRO A 50 6.40 2.83 -8.62
CA PRO A 50 7.36 3.57 -7.79
C PRO A 50 8.76 3.63 -8.39
N LYS A 51 9.30 2.48 -8.81
CA LYS A 51 10.62 2.39 -9.45
C LYS A 51 10.72 3.25 -10.70
N TYR A 52 9.70 3.21 -11.57
CA TYR A 52 9.68 4.03 -12.79
C TYR A 52 9.59 5.52 -12.49
N LEU A 53 8.84 5.93 -11.46
CA LEU A 53 8.77 7.32 -11.02
C LEU A 53 10.12 7.82 -10.49
N MET A 54 10.86 6.99 -9.75
CA MET A 54 12.20 7.33 -9.29
C MET A 54 13.20 7.49 -10.44
N ILE A 55 13.13 6.62 -11.45
CA ILE A 55 13.94 6.75 -12.66
C ILE A 55 13.57 8.05 -13.41
N LEU A 56 12.28 8.32 -13.59
CA LEU A 56 11.80 9.52 -14.26
C LEU A 56 12.25 10.79 -13.52
N GLN A 57 12.10 10.82 -12.19
CA GLN A 57 12.61 11.90 -11.34
C GLN A 57 14.10 12.12 -11.55
N SER A 58 14.90 11.06 -11.58
CA SER A 58 16.34 11.14 -11.80
C SER A 58 16.68 11.73 -13.17
N ILE A 59 16.02 11.28 -14.24
CA ILE A 59 16.21 11.79 -15.61
C ILE A 59 15.85 13.27 -15.68
N LEU A 60 14.68 13.65 -15.15
CA LEU A 60 14.21 15.03 -15.23
C LEU A 60 15.10 15.97 -14.40
N ASN A 61 15.50 15.56 -13.20
CA ASN A 61 16.43 16.36 -12.38
C ASN A 61 17.83 16.45 -13.00
N PHE A 62 18.26 15.46 -13.79
CA PHE A 62 19.49 15.54 -14.57
C PHE A 62 19.38 16.57 -15.69
N ILE A 63 18.28 16.56 -16.46
CA ILE A 63 18.03 17.52 -17.56
C ILE A 63 17.91 18.95 -17.02
N TYR A 64 17.21 19.13 -15.89
CA TYR A 64 16.96 20.45 -15.29
C TYR A 64 18.03 20.90 -14.30
N LYS A 65 19.18 20.22 -14.21
CA LYS A 65 20.22 20.50 -13.21
C LYS A 65 20.69 21.96 -13.16
N ASN A 66 20.66 22.67 -14.30
CA ASN A 66 21.09 24.06 -14.40
C ASN A 66 19.94 25.08 -14.26
N LYS A 67 18.70 24.62 -14.06
CA LYS A 67 17.54 25.48 -13.79
C LYS A 67 17.19 25.38 -12.31
N THR A 68 17.40 26.47 -11.57
CA THR A 68 17.20 26.53 -10.11
C THR A 68 15.76 26.26 -9.68
N ASP A 69 14.79 26.47 -10.58
CA ASP A 69 13.37 26.46 -10.22
C ASP A 69 12.61 25.18 -10.63
N CYS A 70 13.32 24.14 -11.09
CA CYS A 70 12.69 22.92 -11.63
C CYS A 70 13.23 21.65 -10.96
N LYS A 71 13.12 21.55 -9.63
CA LYS A 71 13.33 20.27 -8.93
C LYS A 71 12.04 19.48 -8.93
N ILE A 72 12.08 18.30 -9.53
CA ILE A 72 10.94 17.37 -9.58
C ILE A 72 11.09 16.36 -8.45
N ASP A 73 10.00 16.12 -7.74
CA ASP A 73 9.95 15.19 -6.60
C ASP A 73 8.69 14.31 -6.66
N TYR A 74 8.91 13.04 -7.01
CA TYR A 74 7.94 11.95 -6.97
C TYR A 74 8.14 11.04 -5.75
N THR A 75 9.03 11.38 -4.82
CA THR A 75 9.35 10.55 -3.64
C THR A 75 8.09 10.31 -2.84
N TYR A 76 7.35 11.37 -2.52
CA TYR A 76 6.09 11.29 -1.77
C TYR A 76 5.09 10.29 -2.40
N PHE A 77 4.86 10.39 -3.71
CA PHE A 77 3.90 9.53 -4.38
C PHE A 77 4.39 8.08 -4.50
N SER A 78 5.69 7.89 -4.68
CA SER A 78 6.31 6.56 -4.74
C SER A 78 6.18 5.85 -3.39
N THR A 79 6.52 6.55 -2.30
CA THR A 79 6.36 6.06 -0.92
C THR A 79 4.90 5.73 -0.61
N LEU A 80 3.94 6.55 -1.06
CA LEU A 80 2.51 6.30 -0.86
C LEU A 80 2.05 4.99 -1.53
N LEU A 81 2.58 4.69 -2.72
CA LEU A 81 2.26 3.48 -3.47
C LEU A 81 2.91 2.23 -2.87
N GLU A 82 4.18 2.32 -2.48
CA GLU A 82 4.91 1.20 -1.85
C GLU A 82 4.34 0.84 -0.48
N SER A 83 3.92 1.84 0.30
CA SER A 83 3.38 1.66 1.65
C SER A 83 1.91 1.26 1.71
N GLU A 84 1.22 1.13 0.58
CA GLU A 84 -0.25 0.98 0.52
C GLU A 84 -0.99 2.03 1.39
N ARG A 85 -0.47 3.27 1.42
CA ARG A 85 -0.97 4.41 2.23
C ARG A 85 -0.83 4.23 3.75
N VAL A 86 0.16 3.47 4.19
CA VAL A 86 0.60 3.50 5.58
C VAL A 86 1.40 4.78 5.84
N LYS A 87 1.18 5.43 6.99
CA LYS A 87 1.95 6.62 7.41
C LYS A 87 3.45 6.30 7.43
N GLU A 88 4.28 7.25 7.01
CA GLU A 88 5.74 7.08 6.89
C GLU A 88 6.38 6.61 8.19
N ASN A 89 5.98 7.18 9.34
CA ASN A 89 6.47 6.78 10.65
C ASN A 89 6.12 5.33 11.05
N LEU A 90 5.22 4.66 10.33
CA LEU A 90 4.83 3.27 10.56
C LEU A 90 5.33 2.33 9.46
N MET A 91 5.93 2.84 8.38
CA MET A 91 6.37 1.99 7.27
C MET A 91 7.40 0.96 7.69
N PHE A 92 8.26 1.28 8.65
CA PHE A 92 9.24 0.31 9.16
C PHE A 92 8.57 -0.97 9.68
N LEU A 93 7.34 -0.90 10.21
CA LEU A 93 6.61 -2.07 10.71
C LEU A 93 6.24 -3.06 9.60
N ILE A 94 6.16 -2.60 8.35
CA ILE A 94 5.98 -3.47 7.19
C ILE A 94 7.18 -4.40 7.04
N ASP A 95 8.39 -3.88 7.28
CA ASP A 95 9.64 -4.67 7.24
C ASP A 95 9.72 -5.69 8.39
N TYR A 96 9.05 -5.42 9.51
CA TYR A 96 8.87 -6.38 10.62
C TYR A 96 7.79 -7.43 10.34
N GLY A 97 7.20 -7.42 9.14
CA GLY A 97 6.18 -8.39 8.73
C GLY A 97 4.77 -8.05 9.21
N ILE A 98 4.53 -6.84 9.72
CA ILE A 98 3.19 -6.41 10.12
C ILE A 98 2.36 -6.09 8.87
N PRO A 99 1.19 -6.72 8.68
CA PRO A 99 0.36 -6.45 7.52
C PRO A 99 -0.08 -4.98 7.44
N THR A 100 -0.06 -4.42 6.23
CA THR A 100 -0.54 -3.05 5.93
C THR A 100 -1.99 -2.84 6.35
N SER A 101 -2.83 -3.88 6.27
CA SER A 101 -4.21 -3.87 6.74
C SER A 101 -4.32 -3.60 8.25
N THR A 102 -3.44 -4.20 9.04
CA THR A 102 -3.35 -3.97 10.49
C THR A 102 -2.84 -2.57 10.79
N LEU A 103 -1.81 -2.12 10.06
CA LEU A 103 -1.28 -0.76 10.18
C LEU A 103 -2.36 0.29 9.84
N ARG A 104 -3.17 0.07 8.80
CA ARG A 104 -4.29 0.96 8.43
C ARG A 104 -5.35 1.08 9.52
N LYS A 105 -5.57 0.04 10.33
CA LYS A 105 -6.49 0.08 11.48
C LYS A 105 -5.94 0.96 12.61
N ILE A 106 -4.66 0.79 12.96
CA ILE A 106 -4.05 1.46 14.11
C ILE A 106 -3.57 2.88 13.80
N GLN A 107 -3.15 3.16 12.55
CA GLN A 107 -2.53 4.44 12.19
C GLN A 107 -3.44 5.66 12.40
N LYS A 108 -4.76 5.48 12.43
CA LYS A 108 -5.72 6.54 12.74
C LYS A 108 -5.49 7.12 14.14
N ASN A 109 -4.98 6.30 15.06
CA ASN A 109 -4.77 6.64 16.46
C ASN A 109 -3.31 7.04 16.76
N ILE A 110 -2.44 7.06 15.75
CA ILE A 110 -1.01 7.37 15.88
C ILE A 110 -0.74 8.70 15.17
N SER A 111 -0.25 9.71 15.90
CA SER A 111 0.16 10.98 15.30
C SER A 111 1.38 10.78 14.39
N ILE A 112 1.46 11.53 13.29
CA ILE A 112 2.62 11.49 12.39
C ILE A 112 3.86 12.16 13.00
N GLU A 113 3.67 12.94 14.05
CA GLU A 113 4.73 13.61 14.80
C GLU A 113 5.53 12.64 15.70
N LEU A 114 4.97 11.47 15.99
CA LEU A 114 5.68 10.40 16.70
C LEU A 114 6.72 9.81 15.77
N LYS A 115 8.00 10.11 16.01
CA LYS A 115 9.12 9.69 15.16
C LYS A 115 9.98 8.61 15.80
N THR A 116 9.93 8.50 17.12
CA THR A 116 10.79 7.58 17.86
C THR A 116 10.14 6.19 17.93
N LYS A 117 10.93 5.13 17.69
CA LYS A 117 10.42 3.75 17.69
C LYS A 117 9.78 3.38 19.02
N GLU A 118 10.37 3.83 20.13
CA GLU A 118 9.92 3.59 21.49
C GLU A 118 8.54 4.23 21.74
N GLU A 119 8.34 5.48 21.31
CA GLU A 119 7.06 6.19 21.44
C GLU A 119 5.96 5.50 20.63
N ILE A 120 6.29 5.08 19.41
CA ILE A 120 5.37 4.35 18.53
C ILE A 120 4.99 3.01 19.17
N LYS A 121 5.97 2.26 19.70
CA LYS A 121 5.73 0.99 20.40
C LYS A 121 4.83 1.17 21.63
N GLN A 122 5.10 2.18 22.45
CA GLN A 122 4.25 2.51 23.61
C GLN A 122 2.82 2.85 23.18
N ARG A 123 2.67 3.64 22.11
CA ARG A 123 1.35 4.01 21.58
C ARG A 123 0.60 2.79 21.05
N ILE A 124 1.27 1.88 20.36
CA ILE A 124 0.70 0.62 19.88
C ILE A 124 0.19 -0.22 21.06
N GLN A 125 0.99 -0.34 22.12
CA GLN A 125 0.60 -1.06 23.34
C GLN A 125 -0.65 -0.47 24.00
N GLN A 126 -0.80 0.86 24.02
CA GLN A 126 -2.03 1.50 24.47
C GLN A 126 -3.23 1.19 23.57
N ILE A 127 -3.02 1.18 22.24
CA ILE A 127 -4.07 0.85 21.27
C ILE A 127 -4.52 -0.59 21.45
N ILE A 128 -3.62 -1.56 21.62
CA ILE A 128 -3.99 -2.97 21.86
C ILE A 128 -4.91 -3.09 23.08
N LYS A 129 -4.59 -2.39 24.17
CA LYS A 129 -5.41 -2.41 25.40
C LYS A 129 -6.79 -1.77 25.24
N SER A 130 -6.94 -0.83 24.31
CA SER A 130 -8.14 0.00 24.19
C SER A 130 -9.02 -0.33 22.98
N ASN A 131 -8.58 -1.18 22.05
CA ASN A 131 -9.16 -1.25 20.70
C ASN A 131 -9.84 -2.59 20.41
N ASN A 132 -11.17 -2.57 20.27
CA ASN A 132 -11.97 -3.76 19.98
C ASN A 132 -11.95 -4.18 18.49
N ASN A 133 -11.27 -3.45 17.61
CA ASN A 133 -11.27 -3.69 16.16
C ASN A 133 -10.07 -4.53 15.65
N LEU A 134 -9.20 -4.99 16.55
CA LEU A 134 -8.10 -5.89 16.23
C LEU A 134 -8.57 -7.34 16.38
N THR A 135 -8.10 -8.21 15.50
CA THR A 135 -8.28 -9.66 15.67
C THR A 135 -7.20 -10.20 16.61
N LYS A 136 -7.45 -11.34 17.26
CA LYS A 136 -6.48 -12.01 18.14
C LYS A 136 -5.11 -12.22 17.47
N TYR A 137 -5.11 -12.55 16.18
CA TYR A 137 -3.88 -12.71 15.39
C TYR A 137 -3.10 -11.40 15.27
N GLU A 138 -3.79 -10.29 15.00
CA GLU A 138 -3.17 -8.96 14.90
C GLU A 138 -2.63 -8.49 16.25
N GLU A 139 -3.32 -8.79 17.36
CA GLU A 139 -2.83 -8.49 18.71
C GLU A 139 -1.53 -9.24 19.04
N ILE A 140 -1.46 -10.54 18.71
CA ILE A 140 -0.25 -11.35 18.91
C ILE A 140 0.92 -10.78 18.10
N LEU A 141 0.68 -10.46 16.82
CA LEU A 141 1.69 -9.84 15.96
C LEU A 141 2.23 -8.52 16.55
N LEU A 142 1.32 -7.64 16.97
CA LEU A 142 1.72 -6.32 17.49
C LEU A 142 2.41 -6.40 18.85
N ASN A 143 2.15 -7.44 19.65
CA ASN A 143 2.84 -7.69 20.91
C ASN A 143 4.28 -8.20 20.74
N ASN A 144 4.61 -8.78 19.58
CA ASN A 144 5.95 -9.31 19.30
C ASN A 144 6.92 -8.26 18.73
N ILE A 145 6.46 -7.01 18.57
CA ILE A 145 7.26 -5.85 18.15
C ILE A 145 7.87 -5.19 19.39
#